data_AF-A0A7V2AP10-F1
#
_entry.id   AF-A0A7V2AP10-F1
#
_cell.length_a   1.000
_cell.length_b   1.000
_cell.length_c   1.000
_cell.angle_alpha   90.00
_cell.angle_beta   90.00
_cell.angle_gamma   90.00
#
_symmetry.space_group_name_H-M   'P 1'
#
loop_
_entity.id
_entity.type
_entity.pdbx_description
1 polymer ?
#
loop_
_entity_poly.entity_id
_entity_poly.type
_entity_poly.pdbx_seq_one_letter_code
_entity_poly.pdbx_strand_id
1 'polypeptide(L)'
;MNRILKEKLILRGISVSLDNVLDNSKAASGGERDVSFLKYLVDSKLLVCSEAILKRTSTAINQDYYNERYKKMHTESDRHYICRVAIQEELFKLGIETLHGMDMGNMNILRSSSNYDIITVDLSTIIDIGLTPARNYFRGLTDINVKSYLITTYFDDYMDDIIFYVFSRSNDDNYLNALKDYEDCYKMYVHGTEPSFNEYTTDKV
;
A
#
# COMPACT_ATOMS: atom_id res chain seq x y z
N MET A 1 -8.40 -3.37 9.48
CA MET A 1 -7.12 -3.00 10.09
C MET A 1 -6.97 -3.75 11.40
N ASN A 2 -5.74 -4.05 11.82
CA ASN A 2 -5.45 -4.57 13.16
C ASN A 2 -6.16 -3.70 14.23
N ARG A 3 -6.73 -4.33 15.27
CA ARG A 3 -7.53 -3.62 16.28
C ARG A 3 -6.72 -2.58 17.04
N ILE A 4 -5.52 -2.95 17.51
CA ILE A 4 -4.63 -2.07 18.26
C ILE A 4 -4.22 -0.89 17.38
N LEU A 5 -3.85 -1.17 16.12
CA LEU A 5 -3.46 -0.12 15.18
C LEU A 5 -4.62 0.86 14.93
N LYS A 6 -5.84 0.36 14.73
CA LYS A 6 -7.03 1.20 14.53
C LYS A 6 -7.32 2.11 15.73
N GLU A 7 -7.07 1.64 16.96
CA GLU A 7 -7.26 2.41 18.19
C GLU A 7 -6.16 3.47 18.40
N LYS A 8 -4.96 3.25 17.85
CA LYS A 8 -3.80 4.12 18.04
C LYS A 8 -3.61 5.14 16.92
N LEU A 9 -4.13 4.86 15.73
CA LEU A 9 -4.12 5.80 14.61
C LEU A 9 -5.15 6.90 14.81
N ILE A 10 -4.70 8.14 14.59
CA ILE A 10 -5.60 9.30 14.53
C ILE A 10 -6.11 9.41 13.10
N LEU A 11 -7.37 9.02 12.88
CA LEU A 11 -8.02 9.19 11.59
C LEU A 11 -8.35 10.66 11.34
N ARG A 12 -8.06 11.14 10.13
CA ARG A 12 -8.41 12.49 9.69
C ARG A 12 -8.98 12.49 8.27
N GLY A 13 -9.61 13.61 7.92
CA GLY A 13 -10.02 13.87 6.54
C GLY A 13 -8.81 13.93 5.62
N ILE A 14 -8.97 13.47 4.37
CA ILE A 14 -7.91 13.45 3.38
C ILE A 14 -7.40 14.88 3.14
N SER A 15 -6.14 15.12 3.46
CA SER A 15 -5.48 16.42 3.23
C SER A 15 -4.67 16.50 1.94
N VAL A 16 -4.34 15.34 1.35
CA VAL A 16 -3.54 15.21 0.13
C VAL A 16 -4.34 14.41 -0.90
N SER A 17 -4.43 14.89 -2.14
CA SER A 17 -5.17 14.17 -3.19
C SER A 17 -4.54 12.82 -3.51
N LEU A 18 -5.35 11.89 -4.04
CA LEU A 18 -4.84 10.61 -4.53
C LEU A 18 -3.76 10.82 -5.60
N ASP A 19 -3.95 11.75 -6.54
CA ASP A 19 -2.95 12.06 -7.58
C ASP A 19 -1.60 12.44 -6.98
N ASN A 20 -1.59 13.29 -5.94
CA ASN A 20 -0.36 13.66 -5.26
C ASN A 20 0.32 12.45 -4.60
N VAL A 21 -0.45 11.50 -4.05
CA VAL A 21 0.11 10.24 -3.49
C VAL A 21 0.74 9.41 -4.61
N LEU A 22 0.03 9.23 -5.72
CA LEU A 22 0.50 8.40 -6.84
C LEU A 22 1.75 8.99 -7.52
N ASP A 23 1.81 10.31 -7.67
CA ASP A 23 2.95 11.00 -8.27
C ASP A 23 4.21 10.90 -7.39
N ASN A 24 4.04 11.05 -6.07
CA ASN A 24 5.15 10.94 -5.12
C ASN A 24 5.61 9.51 -4.90
N SER A 25 4.72 8.51 -5.01
CA SER A 25 5.12 7.10 -4.98
C SER A 25 5.66 6.61 -6.32
N LYS A 26 5.66 7.44 -7.38
CA LYS A 26 5.97 7.02 -8.76
C LYS A 26 5.16 5.79 -9.18
N ALA A 27 3.86 5.80 -8.87
CA ALA A 27 2.96 4.67 -9.07
C ALA A 27 2.88 4.20 -10.53
N ALA A 28 3.03 5.13 -11.47
CA ALA A 28 3.06 4.87 -12.91
C ALA A 28 4.24 4.00 -13.39
N SER A 29 5.27 3.76 -12.56
CA SER A 29 6.38 2.86 -12.89
C SER A 29 5.92 1.42 -13.20
N GLY A 30 4.75 1.01 -12.69
CA GLY A 30 4.10 -0.27 -13.03
C GLY A 30 3.28 -0.25 -14.33
N GLY A 31 3.09 0.92 -14.93
CA GLY A 31 2.29 1.19 -16.13
C GLY A 31 0.99 1.95 -15.84
N GLU A 32 0.60 2.83 -16.76
CA GLU A 32 -0.59 3.70 -16.66
C GLU A 32 -1.91 2.94 -16.50
N ARG A 33 -1.97 1.70 -16.98
CA ARG A 33 -3.16 0.85 -16.81
C ARG A 33 -3.42 0.52 -15.34
N ASP A 34 -2.37 0.21 -14.58
CA ASP A 34 -2.50 -0.10 -13.15
C ASP A 34 -2.98 1.16 -12.39
N VAL A 35 -2.47 2.34 -12.78
CA VAL A 35 -2.89 3.64 -12.24
C VAL A 35 -4.36 3.92 -12.54
N SER A 36 -4.77 3.75 -13.80
CA SER A 36 -6.15 3.99 -14.23
C SER A 36 -7.14 3.08 -13.52
N PHE A 37 -6.78 1.80 -13.36
CA PHE A 37 -7.61 0.85 -12.63
C PHE A 37 -7.71 1.17 -11.14
N LEU A 38 -6.60 1.58 -10.50
CA LEU A 38 -6.63 2.04 -9.11
C LEU A 38 -7.56 3.26 -8.93
N LYS A 39 -7.50 4.23 -9.85
CA LYS A 39 -8.41 5.38 -9.84
C LYS A 39 -9.87 4.94 -9.98
N TYR A 40 -10.17 4.06 -10.93
CA TYR A 40 -11.50 3.46 -11.09
C TYR A 40 -12.02 2.80 -9.80
N LEU A 41 -11.18 2.02 -9.10
CA LEU A 41 -11.56 1.38 -7.85
C LEU A 41 -11.94 2.41 -6.77
N VAL A 42 -11.23 3.53 -6.70
CA VAL A 42 -11.50 4.61 -5.74
C VAL A 42 -12.75 5.40 -6.14
N ASP A 43 -12.87 5.81 -7.40
CA ASP A 43 -13.99 6.60 -7.92
C ASP A 43 -15.32 5.83 -7.83
N SER A 44 -15.26 4.52 -8.07
CA SER A 44 -16.40 3.60 -7.92
C SER A 44 -16.68 3.21 -6.46
N LYS A 45 -15.90 3.75 -5.50
CA LYS A 45 -16.01 3.48 -4.05
C LYS A 45 -15.84 2.00 -3.69
N LEU A 46 -15.14 1.23 -4.52
CA LEU A 46 -14.73 -0.15 -4.22
C LEU A 46 -13.53 -0.15 -3.27
N LEU A 47 -12.66 0.86 -3.40
CA LEU A 47 -11.65 1.23 -2.42
C LEU A 47 -12.03 2.54 -1.73
N VAL A 48 -12.18 2.46 -0.40
CA VAL A 48 -12.36 3.63 0.45
C VAL A 48 -11.01 4.14 0.90
N CYS A 49 -10.80 5.43 0.68
CA CYS A 49 -9.60 6.13 1.08
C CYS A 49 -9.83 6.90 2.39
N SER A 50 -8.82 6.94 3.24
CA SER A 50 -8.78 7.81 4.42
C SER A 50 -7.32 8.18 4.73
N GLU A 51 -7.12 9.07 5.68
CA GLU A 51 -5.79 9.44 6.14
C GLU A 51 -5.66 9.13 7.63
N ALA A 52 -4.50 8.62 8.02
CA ALA A 52 -4.23 8.22 9.40
C ALA A 52 -2.85 8.72 9.85
N ILE A 53 -2.77 9.16 11.10
CA ILE A 53 -1.51 9.59 11.72
C ILE A 53 -1.10 8.59 12.80
N LEU A 54 0.14 8.12 12.73
CA LEU A 54 0.83 7.45 13.82
C LEU A 54 1.83 8.41 14.46
N LYS A 55 1.57 8.78 15.72
CA LYS A 55 2.49 9.61 16.51
C LYS A 55 3.76 8.81 16.81
N ARG A 56 4.93 9.36 16.47
CA ARG A 56 6.20 8.72 16.87
C ARG A 56 6.47 9.00 18.33
N THR A 57 6.96 7.98 19.01
CA THR A 57 7.45 8.09 20.40
C THR A 57 8.97 8.14 20.47
N SER A 58 9.67 7.64 19.44
CA SER A 58 11.12 7.81 19.29
C SER A 58 11.48 8.78 18.17
N THR A 59 12.10 9.89 18.56
CA THR A 59 12.70 10.87 17.65
C THR A 59 14.17 10.57 17.33
N ALA A 60 14.90 9.91 18.24
CA ALA A 60 16.28 9.50 18.02
C ALA A 60 16.36 8.16 17.29
N ILE A 61 17.02 8.15 16.12
CA ILE A 61 17.34 6.94 15.36
C ILE A 61 18.59 6.31 15.97
N ASN A 62 18.42 5.16 16.60
CA ASN A 62 19.55 4.35 17.07
C ASN A 62 19.88 3.30 16.01
N GLN A 63 20.77 3.66 15.07
CA GLN A 63 21.13 2.79 13.95
C GLN A 63 21.75 1.47 14.41
N ASP A 64 22.59 1.47 15.45
CA ASP A 64 23.21 0.26 15.97
C ASP A 64 22.16 -0.71 16.50
N TYR A 65 21.22 -0.22 17.31
CA TYR A 65 20.08 -1.00 17.79
C TYR A 65 19.23 -1.55 16.63
N TYR A 66 18.97 -0.72 15.60
CA TYR A 66 18.20 -1.16 14.44
C TYR A 66 18.92 -2.24 13.64
N ASN A 67 20.22 -2.10 13.42
CA ASN A 67 21.04 -3.08 12.69
C ASN A 67 21.12 -4.43 13.42
N GLU A 68 21.11 -4.43 14.76
CA GLU A 68 21.07 -5.65 15.56
C GLU A 68 19.71 -6.35 15.52
N ARG A 69 18.62 -5.58 15.50
CA ARG A 69 17.25 -6.09 15.63
C ARG A 69 16.57 -6.41 14.30
N TYR A 70 16.79 -5.57 13.29
CA TYR A 70 16.07 -5.61 12.02
C TYR A 70 17.00 -5.91 10.86
N LYS A 71 16.60 -6.86 10.01
CA LYS A 71 17.36 -7.22 8.83
C LYS A 71 17.09 -6.23 7.69
N LYS A 72 18.17 -5.73 7.08
CA LYS A 72 18.09 -4.95 5.84
C LYS A 72 17.84 -5.86 4.63
N MET A 73 16.96 -5.45 3.73
CA MET A 73 16.70 -6.18 2.48
C MET A 73 17.85 -5.97 1.48
N HIS A 74 18.10 -6.95 0.61
CA HIS A 74 19.28 -6.94 -0.27
C HIS A 74 19.35 -5.73 -1.21
N THR A 75 18.19 -5.31 -1.74
CA THR A 75 18.07 -4.20 -2.72
C THR A 75 17.55 -2.91 -2.09
N GLU A 76 17.44 -2.85 -0.76
CA GLU A 76 16.92 -1.69 -0.03
C GLU A 76 18.03 -0.66 0.22
N SER A 77 17.73 0.62 0.00
CA SER A 77 18.66 1.71 0.33
C SER A 77 18.74 1.92 1.83
N ASP A 78 19.82 2.52 2.35
CA ASP A 78 19.94 2.81 3.79
C ASP A 78 18.81 3.71 4.30
N ARG A 79 18.42 4.71 3.52
CA ARG A 79 17.34 5.62 3.88
C ARG A 79 15.99 4.91 3.97
N HIS A 80 15.67 4.07 2.99
CA HIS A 80 14.43 3.28 3.01
C HIS A 80 14.44 2.27 4.16
N TYR A 81 15.58 1.61 4.41
CA TYR A 81 15.77 0.75 5.58
C TYR A 81 15.48 1.49 6.89
N ILE A 82 16.09 2.64 7.12
CA ILE A 82 15.89 3.46 8.33
C ILE A 82 14.41 3.83 8.49
N CYS A 83 13.77 4.26 7.40
CA CYS A 83 12.35 4.60 7.42
C CYS A 83 11.48 3.40 7.81
N ARG A 84 11.73 2.23 7.20
CA ARG A 84 11.01 0.99 7.49
C ARG A 84 11.16 0.58 8.94
N VAL A 85 12.39 0.50 9.45
CA VAL A 85 12.63 0.06 10.83
C VAL A 85 12.09 1.07 11.85
N ALA A 86 12.07 2.36 11.54
CA ALA A 86 11.45 3.37 12.41
C ALA A 86 9.93 3.11 12.56
N ILE A 87 9.23 2.78 11.47
CA ILE A 87 7.80 2.41 11.53
C ILE A 87 7.63 1.08 12.27
N GLN A 88 8.45 0.07 11.98
CA GLN A 88 8.38 -1.23 12.67
C GLN A 88 8.63 -1.11 14.18
N GLU A 89 9.51 -0.20 14.60
CA GLU A 89 9.78 0.07 16.01
C GLU A 89 8.59 0.72 16.71
N GLU A 90 7.95 1.71 16.09
CA GLU A 90 6.72 2.30 16.63
C GLU A 90 5.59 1.27 16.74
N LEU A 91 5.43 0.39 15.74
CA LEU A 91 4.48 -0.72 15.80
C LEU A 91 4.82 -1.73 16.91
N PHE A 92 6.11 -2.06 17.06
CA PHE A 92 6.58 -2.97 18.10
C PHE A 92 6.26 -2.45 19.51
N LYS A 93 6.47 -1.15 19.77
CA LYS A 93 6.09 -0.52 21.05
C LYS A 93 4.59 -0.54 21.34
N LEU A 94 3.77 -0.59 20.30
CA LEU A 94 2.32 -0.78 20.43
C LEU A 94 1.93 -2.26 20.64
N GLY A 95 2.91 -3.18 20.67
CA GLY A 95 2.68 -4.62 20.78
C GLY A 95 2.24 -5.26 19.47
N ILE A 96 2.51 -4.62 18.33
CA ILE A 96 2.19 -5.13 17.00
C ILE A 96 3.44 -5.74 16.39
N GLU A 97 3.44 -7.05 16.22
CA GLU A 97 4.51 -7.77 15.54
C GLU A 97 4.38 -7.61 14.01
N THR A 98 5.53 -7.52 13.34
CA THR A 98 5.59 -7.28 11.90
C THR A 98 6.58 -8.19 11.19
N LEU A 99 6.26 -8.50 9.95
CA LEU A 99 7.10 -9.13 8.93
C LEU A 99 7.52 -8.04 7.92
N HIS A 100 8.54 -8.32 7.11
CA HIS A 100 9.02 -7.40 6.08
C HIS A 100 9.43 -8.17 4.82
N GLY A 101 9.33 -7.52 3.67
CA GLY A 101 9.84 -8.07 2.41
C GLY A 101 9.10 -9.32 1.94
N MET A 102 7.78 -9.42 2.19
CA MET A 102 6.97 -10.56 1.73
C MET A 102 5.94 -10.15 0.68
N ASP A 103 5.61 -11.09 -0.18
CA ASP A 103 4.49 -11.01 -1.10
C ASP A 103 3.17 -11.37 -0.39
N MET A 104 2.09 -10.65 -0.74
CA MET A 104 0.72 -10.85 -0.20
C MET A 104 -0.34 -10.57 -1.26
N GLY A 105 -1.46 -11.31 -1.18
CA GLY A 105 -2.54 -11.25 -2.16
C GLY A 105 -2.34 -12.18 -3.36
N ASN A 106 -3.03 -11.88 -4.46
CA ASN A 106 -3.05 -12.69 -5.67
C ASN A 106 -1.85 -12.30 -6.53
N MET A 107 -0.88 -13.20 -6.63
CA MET A 107 0.36 -12.99 -7.36
C MET A 107 0.15 -12.93 -8.88
N ASN A 108 -0.97 -13.41 -9.41
CA ASN A 108 -1.24 -13.28 -10.85
C ASN A 108 -1.46 -11.82 -11.28
N ILE A 109 -1.84 -10.96 -10.34
CA ILE A 109 -1.93 -9.51 -10.55
C ILE A 109 -0.53 -8.90 -10.69
N LEU A 110 0.49 -9.52 -10.08
CA LEU A 110 1.87 -9.09 -10.24
C LEU A 110 2.45 -9.61 -11.54
N ARG A 111 2.81 -8.67 -12.41
CA ARG A 111 3.60 -8.95 -13.60
C ARG A 111 5.11 -9.04 -13.32
N SER A 112 5.51 -8.90 -12.05
CA SER A 112 6.88 -8.96 -11.51
C SER A 112 6.82 -9.08 -9.99
N SER A 113 7.78 -9.76 -9.35
CA SER A 113 7.85 -9.81 -7.88
C SER A 113 7.95 -8.39 -7.30
N SER A 114 7.16 -8.11 -6.26
CA SER A 114 7.21 -6.83 -5.56
C SER A 114 6.75 -7.05 -4.13
N ASN A 115 7.73 -7.12 -3.25
CA ASN A 115 7.49 -7.35 -1.84
C ASN A 115 6.89 -6.09 -1.19
N TYR A 116 6.08 -6.29 -0.16
CA TYR A 116 5.65 -5.20 0.71
C TYR A 116 6.69 -4.90 1.79
N ASP A 117 6.79 -3.63 2.18
CA ASP A 117 7.80 -3.20 3.14
C ASP A 117 7.52 -3.75 4.54
N ILE A 118 6.28 -3.64 5.01
CA ILE A 118 5.86 -4.10 6.33
C ILE A 118 4.50 -4.78 6.23
N ILE A 119 4.37 -5.94 6.87
CA ILE A 119 3.10 -6.65 7.02
C ILE A 119 2.93 -7.00 8.49
N THR A 120 1.74 -6.79 9.06
CA THR A 120 1.48 -7.24 10.45
C THR A 120 1.44 -8.77 10.50
N VAL A 121 1.91 -9.39 11.59
CA VAL A 121 1.94 -10.87 11.71
C VAL A 121 0.54 -11.49 11.62
N ASP A 122 -0.50 -10.76 12.04
CA ASP A 122 -1.90 -11.17 11.87
C ASP A 122 -2.43 -11.04 10.43
N LEU A 123 -1.57 -10.62 9.49
CA LEU A 123 -1.83 -10.41 8.06
C LEU A 123 -2.96 -9.41 7.76
N SER A 124 -3.38 -8.64 8.75
CA SER A 124 -4.53 -7.74 8.60
C SER A 124 -4.18 -6.39 7.97
N THR A 125 -2.89 -6.02 7.96
CA THR A 125 -2.44 -4.71 7.53
C THR A 125 -1.12 -4.81 6.78
N ILE A 126 -1.05 -4.09 5.66
CA ILE A 126 0.14 -3.93 4.84
C ILE A 126 0.53 -2.45 4.87
N ILE A 127 1.83 -2.15 4.95
CA ILE A 127 2.37 -0.79 4.90
C ILE A 127 3.52 -0.75 3.90
N ASP A 128 3.45 0.15 2.93
CA ASP A 128 4.55 0.49 2.02
C ASP A 128 5.06 1.91 2.30
N ILE A 129 6.29 2.17 1.86
CA ILE A 129 7.04 3.40 2.13
C ILE A 129 7.68 3.91 0.83
N GLY A 130 7.35 5.14 0.46
CA GLY A 130 7.98 5.83 -0.66
C GLY A 130 7.56 5.30 -2.03
N LEU A 131 8.52 4.74 -2.78
CA LEU A 131 8.31 4.33 -4.15
C LEU A 131 7.50 3.04 -4.22
N THR A 132 6.33 3.11 -4.85
CA THR A 132 5.40 1.99 -4.87
C THR A 132 4.57 1.99 -6.15
N PRO A 133 4.62 0.92 -6.96
CA PRO A 133 3.83 0.83 -8.18
C PRO A 133 2.33 0.69 -7.87
N ALA A 134 1.48 1.23 -8.73
CA ALA A 134 0.02 1.28 -8.50
C ALA A 134 -0.62 -0.08 -8.17
N ARG A 135 -0.11 -1.18 -8.74
CA ARG A 135 -0.64 -2.53 -8.45
C ARG A 135 -0.57 -2.96 -6.99
N ASN A 136 0.41 -2.47 -6.23
CA ASN A 136 0.56 -2.85 -4.82
C ASN A 136 -0.60 -2.33 -3.96
N TYR A 137 -1.20 -1.21 -4.35
CA TYR A 137 -2.32 -0.59 -3.64
C TYR A 137 -3.57 -1.48 -3.61
N PHE A 138 -3.75 -2.34 -4.62
CA PHE A 138 -4.94 -3.19 -4.75
C PHE A 138 -4.62 -4.70 -4.68
N ARG A 139 -3.39 -5.13 -5.03
CA ARG A 139 -3.01 -6.55 -4.97
C ARG A 139 -3.11 -7.12 -3.57
N GLY A 140 -2.54 -6.44 -2.57
CA GLY A 140 -2.49 -6.98 -1.20
C GLY A 140 -3.88 -7.15 -0.62
N LEU A 141 -4.78 -6.25 -1.03
CA LEU A 141 -6.19 -6.30 -0.71
C LEU A 141 -6.97 -7.40 -1.47
N THR A 142 -6.36 -8.26 -2.29
CA THR A 142 -7.09 -9.44 -2.76
C THR A 142 -7.10 -10.57 -1.72
N ASP A 143 -6.19 -10.54 -0.75
CA ASP A 143 -6.27 -11.43 0.42
C ASP A 143 -7.32 -10.86 1.38
N ILE A 144 -8.37 -11.63 1.64
CA ILE A 144 -9.48 -11.21 2.49
C ILE A 144 -9.04 -10.94 3.94
N ASN A 145 -7.94 -11.53 4.40
CA ASN A 145 -7.38 -11.27 5.73
C ASN A 145 -6.83 -9.86 5.83
N VAL A 146 -6.24 -9.34 4.74
CA VAL A 146 -5.77 -7.96 4.68
C VAL A 146 -6.98 -7.04 4.67
N LYS A 147 -7.10 -6.21 5.69
CA LYS A 147 -8.22 -5.29 5.88
C LYS A 147 -7.88 -3.85 5.52
N SER A 148 -6.59 -3.53 5.43
CA SER A 148 -6.13 -2.18 5.10
C SER A 148 -4.73 -2.22 4.51
N TYR A 149 -4.52 -1.40 3.49
CA TYR A 149 -3.23 -1.10 2.90
C TYR A 149 -2.89 0.36 3.20
N LEU A 150 -1.71 0.62 3.76
CA LEU A 150 -1.24 1.93 4.14
C LEU A 150 -0.03 2.26 3.29
N ILE A 151 0.07 3.50 2.84
CA ILE A 151 1.25 4.02 2.14
C ILE A 151 1.66 5.33 2.78
N THR A 152 2.96 5.53 2.96
CA THR A 152 3.52 6.82 3.30
C THR A 152 4.53 7.24 2.24
N THR A 153 4.19 8.26 1.45
CA THR A 153 5.00 8.73 0.31
C THR A 153 5.91 9.89 0.65
N TYR A 154 5.72 10.50 1.83
CA TYR A 154 6.43 11.70 2.26
C TYR A 154 7.35 11.45 3.45
N PHE A 155 7.45 10.20 3.92
CA PHE A 155 8.19 9.90 5.13
C PHE A 155 9.70 10.02 4.91
N ASP A 156 10.30 10.88 5.73
CA ASP A 156 11.74 10.97 5.91
C ASP A 156 12.09 10.67 7.37
N ASP A 157 13.32 10.28 7.60
CA ASP A 157 13.81 9.83 8.91
C ASP A 157 13.72 10.93 10.00
N TYR A 158 13.62 12.20 9.58
CA TYR A 158 13.42 13.39 10.43
C TYR A 158 11.96 13.77 10.75
N MET A 159 10.94 13.06 10.25
CA MET A 159 9.54 13.47 10.48
C MET A 159 9.04 13.10 11.88
N ASP A 160 8.39 14.04 12.58
CA ASP A 160 7.84 13.81 13.93
C ASP A 160 6.67 12.81 13.96
N ASP A 161 5.80 12.85 12.95
CA ASP A 161 4.63 11.99 12.84
C ASP A 161 4.66 11.24 11.51
N ILE A 162 4.20 9.99 11.51
CA ILE A 162 4.04 9.21 10.30
C ILE A 162 2.61 9.40 9.79
N ILE A 163 2.48 9.90 8.57
CA ILE A 163 1.18 10.12 7.91
C ILE A 163 1.00 9.03 6.85
N PHE A 164 -0.10 8.29 6.97
CA PHE A 164 -0.49 7.25 6.03
C PHE A 164 -1.71 7.66 5.23
N TYR A 165 -1.63 7.42 3.92
CA TYR A 165 -2.83 7.29 3.11
C TYR A 165 -3.29 5.84 3.18
N VAL A 166 -4.56 5.63 3.53
CA VAL A 166 -5.11 4.31 3.87
C VAL A 166 -6.14 3.91 2.84
N PHE A 167 -5.97 2.71 2.29
CA PHE A 167 -6.90 2.06 1.38
C PHE A 167 -7.55 0.86 2.08
N SER A 168 -8.86 0.72 1.91
CA SER A 168 -9.62 -0.42 2.42
C SER A 168 -10.75 -0.78 1.46
N ARG A 169 -11.09 -2.06 1.39
CA ARG A 169 -12.23 -2.51 0.59
C ARG A 169 -13.52 -2.03 1.23
N SER A 170 -14.46 -1.51 0.43
CA SER A 170 -15.81 -1.21 0.90
C SER A 170 -16.66 -2.47 1.07
N ASN A 171 -16.50 -3.43 0.16
CA ASN A 171 -17.17 -4.72 0.15
C ASN A 171 -16.25 -5.76 -0.52
N ASP A 172 -16.01 -6.89 0.15
CA ASP A 172 -15.06 -7.89 -0.31
C ASP A 172 -15.46 -8.50 -1.66
N ASP A 173 -16.73 -8.87 -1.86
CA ASP A 173 -17.20 -9.53 -3.08
C ASP A 173 -17.15 -8.62 -4.31
N ASN A 174 -17.67 -7.40 -4.19
CA ASN A 174 -17.68 -6.42 -5.29
C ASN A 174 -16.26 -6.05 -5.71
N TYR A 175 -15.37 -5.87 -4.73
CA TYR A 175 -13.97 -5.58 -4.97
C TYR A 175 -13.25 -6.72 -5.70
N LEU A 176 -13.41 -7.96 -5.22
CA LEU A 176 -12.79 -9.13 -5.82
C LEU A 176 -13.33 -9.43 -7.23
N ASN A 177 -14.61 -9.13 -7.49
CA ASN A 177 -15.18 -9.28 -8.83
C ASN A 177 -14.59 -8.25 -9.81
N ALA A 178 -14.48 -6.98 -9.43
CA ALA A 178 -13.84 -5.96 -10.28
C ALA A 178 -12.38 -6.31 -10.63
N LEU A 179 -11.66 -7.01 -9.74
CA LEU A 179 -10.31 -7.49 -10.00
C LEU A 179 -10.24 -8.65 -10.99
N LYS A 180 -11.25 -9.52 -11.05
CA LYS A 180 -11.31 -10.58 -12.07
C LYS A 180 -11.45 -9.98 -13.46
N ASP A 181 -12.30 -8.97 -13.61
CA ASP A 181 -12.48 -8.26 -14.88
C ASP A 181 -11.18 -7.62 -15.35
N TYR A 182 -10.40 -7.05 -14.42
CA TYR A 182 -9.07 -6.52 -14.67
C TYR A 182 -8.08 -7.59 -15.17
N GLU A 183 -8.04 -8.76 -14.52
CA GLU A 183 -7.20 -9.88 -14.92
C GLU A 183 -7.59 -10.42 -16.30
N ASP A 184 -8.88 -10.54 -16.59
CA ASP A 184 -9.38 -11.12 -17.84
C ASP A 184 -9.16 -10.18 -19.03
N CYS A 185 -9.39 -8.87 -18.85
CA CYS A 185 -9.02 -7.85 -19.83
C CYS A 185 -7.53 -7.88 -20.16
N TYR A 186 -6.68 -8.21 -19.18
CA TYR A 186 -5.24 -8.36 -19.41
C TYR A 186 -4.91 -9.61 -20.22
N LYS A 187 -5.52 -10.76 -19.93
CA LYS A 187 -5.29 -12.01 -20.69
C LYS A 187 -5.61 -11.84 -22.17
N MET A 188 -6.70 -11.16 -22.52
CA MET A 188 -7.07 -10.90 -23.92
C MET A 188 -6.00 -10.10 -24.68
N TYR A 189 -5.41 -9.09 -24.03
CA TYR A 189 -4.36 -8.25 -24.61
C TYR A 189 -3.07 -9.04 -24.91
N VAL A 190 -2.65 -9.95 -24.00
CA VAL A 190 -1.44 -10.78 -24.19
C VAL A 190 -1.59 -11.76 -25.37
N HIS A 191 -2.83 -12.14 -25.72
CA HIS A 191 -3.13 -13.00 -26.85
C HIS A 191 -3.42 -12.25 -28.16
N GLY A 192 -3.06 -10.96 -28.25
CA GLY A 192 -3.16 -10.18 -29.49
C GLY A 192 -4.59 -9.78 -29.89
N THR A 193 -5.56 -9.90 -28.98
CA THR A 193 -6.90 -9.33 -29.16
C THR A 193 -6.91 -7.99 -28.46
N GLU A 194 -6.94 -6.88 -29.20
CA GLU A 194 -7.09 -5.54 -28.62
C GLU A 194 -8.46 -5.45 -27.93
N PRO A 195 -8.53 -5.30 -26.59
CA PRO A 195 -9.76 -4.98 -25.92
C PRO A 195 -10.08 -3.51 -26.19
N SER A 196 -11.32 -3.19 -26.57
CA SER A 196 -11.78 -1.80 -26.68
C SER A 196 -11.86 -1.17 -25.28
N PHE A 197 -10.79 -0.52 -24.85
CA PHE A 197 -10.59 -0.01 -23.49
C PHE A 197 -11.31 1.31 -23.15
N ASN A 198 -12.42 1.65 -23.82
CA ASN A 198 -13.20 2.87 -23.56
C ASN A 198 -14.12 2.78 -22.33
N GLU A 199 -14.03 1.76 -21.47
CA GLU A 199 -14.99 1.56 -20.38
C GLU A 199 -14.54 2.11 -19.01
N TYR A 200 -13.27 2.51 -18.84
CA TYR A 200 -12.78 3.09 -17.58
C TYR A 200 -12.47 4.58 -17.65
N THR A 201 -12.77 5.24 -18.76
CA THR A 201 -12.73 6.70 -18.85
C THR A 201 -14.00 7.28 -18.24
N THR A 202 -13.81 8.18 -17.29
CA THR A 202 -14.83 8.98 -16.60
C THR A 202 -15.58 9.89 -17.58
N ASP A 203 -16.46 9.32 -18.39
CA ASP A 203 -17.48 10.05 -19.13
C ASP A 203 -18.85 9.41 -18.91
N LYS A 204 -19.41 9.67 -17.72
CA LYS A 204 -20.86 9.72 -17.52
C LYS A 204 -21.18 10.93 -16.66
N VAL A 205 -21.33 12.07 -17.34
CA VAL A 205 -22.18 13.18 -16.89
C VAL A 205 -23.62 12.83 -17.19
#